data_AF-Q8FRD7-F1
#
_entry.id   AF-Q8FRD7-F1
#
_cell.length_a   1.000
_cell.length_b   1.000
_cell.length_c   1.000
_cell.angle_alpha   90.00
_cell.angle_beta   90.00
_cell.angle_gamma   90.00
#
_symmetry.space_group_name_H-M   'P 1'
#
loop_
_entity.id
_entity.type
_entity.pdbx_description
1 polymer ?
#
loop_
_entity_poly.entity_id
_entity_poly.type
_entity_poly.pdbx_seq_one_letter_code
_entity_poly.pdbx_strand_id
1 'polypeptide(L)' 'MKEVQIKPGALDEIANMIDAKSDADLAGFLGITEKQLESLRYGAGLDILQAAEIVKRREAHIRAAELLNRPAA' A
#
# COMPACT_ATOMS: atom_id res chain seq x y z
N MET A 1 -8.33 14.50 -15.90
CA MET A 1 -7.11 14.01 -15.20
C MET A 1 -6.92 12.57 -15.64
N LYS A 2 -5.73 12.16 -16.09
CA LYS A 2 -5.51 10.75 -16.51
C LYS A 2 -5.57 9.89 -15.26
N GLU A 3 -6.52 8.95 -15.20
CA GLU A 3 -6.56 7.93 -14.16
C GLU A 3 -5.27 7.13 -14.22
N VAL A 4 -4.48 7.19 -13.13
CA VAL A 4 -3.26 6.42 -13.01
C VAL A 4 -3.65 5.06 -12.48
N GLN A 5 -3.54 4.03 -13.33
CA GLN A 5 -3.76 2.65 -12.92
C GLN A 5 -2.61 2.16 -12.06
N ILE A 6 -2.94 1.40 -11.02
CA ILE A 6 -1.93 0.69 -10.23
C ILE A 6 -1.26 -0.36 -11.11
N LYS A 7 0.08 -0.44 -11.03
CA LYS A 7 0.82 -1.51 -11.71
C LYS A 7 0.32 -2.88 -11.23
N PRO A 8 0.11 -3.85 -12.13
CA PRO A 8 -0.19 -5.22 -11.74
C PRO A 8 0.84 -5.74 -10.73
N GLY A 9 0.37 -6.37 -9.65
CA GLY A 9 1.22 -6.92 -8.58
C GLY A 9 1.73 -5.92 -7.54
N ALA A 10 1.58 -4.60 -7.74
CA ALA A 10 2.12 -3.62 -6.78
C ALA A 10 1.44 -3.67 -5.40
N LEU A 11 0.14 -3.97 -5.35
CA LEU A 11 -0.59 -4.17 -4.08
C LEU A 11 -0.10 -5.43 -3.36
N ASP A 12 0.20 -6.50 -4.09
CA ASP A 12 0.70 -7.77 -3.53
C ASP A 12 2.13 -7.61 -3.01
N GLU A 13 2.98 -6.84 -3.71
CA GLU A 13 4.31 -6.46 -3.22
C GLU A 13 4.20 -5.70 -1.90
N ILE A 14 3.29 -4.71 -1.81
CA ILE A 14 3.08 -3.95 -0.58
C ILE A 14 2.58 -4.87 0.55
N ALA A 15 1.62 -5.74 0.26
CA ALA A 15 1.10 -6.71 1.23
C ALA A 15 2.22 -7.59 1.81
N ASN A 16 3.08 -8.14 0.94
CA ASN A 16 4.23 -8.95 1.37
C ASN A 16 5.23 -8.15 2.21
N MET A 17 5.53 -6.90 1.84
CA MET A 17 6.49 -6.06 2.56
C MET A 17 6.06 -5.69 3.98
N ILE A 18 4.75 -5.60 4.24
CA ILE A 18 4.21 -5.26 5.56
C ILE A 18 3.71 -6.49 6.32
N ASP A 19 3.94 -7.69 5.80
CA ASP A 19 3.42 -8.96 6.29
C ASP A 19 1.88 -8.95 6.51
N ALA A 20 1.15 -8.29 5.61
CA ALA A 20 -0.32 -8.22 5.67
C ALA A 20 -0.92 -9.63 5.56
N LYS A 21 -1.77 -10.00 6.52
CA LYS A 21 -2.45 -11.31 6.54
C LYS A 21 -3.83 -11.24 5.90
N SER A 22 -4.31 -10.04 5.62
CA SER A 22 -5.63 -9.79 5.09
C SER A 22 -5.69 -8.50 4.28
N ASP A 23 -6.74 -8.38 3.47
CA ASP A 23 -7.06 -7.14 2.75
C ASP A 23 -7.37 -5.99 3.72
N ALA A 24 -7.89 -6.30 4.91
CA ALA A 24 -8.10 -5.32 5.97
C ALA A 24 -6.78 -4.74 6.48
N ASP A 25 -5.75 -5.57 6.65
CA ASP A 25 -4.41 -5.11 7.07
C ASP A 25 -3.79 -4.20 6.00
N LEU A 26 -3.90 -4.61 4.73
CA LEU A 26 -3.41 -3.83 3.61
C LEU A 26 -4.17 -2.50 3.49
N ALA A 27 -5.50 -2.50 3.57
CA ALA A 27 -6.32 -1.30 3.51
C ALA A 27 -6.01 -0.35 4.68
N GLY A 28 -5.89 -0.89 5.89
CA GLY A 28 -5.50 -0.14 7.09
C GLY A 28 -4.12 0.51 6.95
N PHE A 29 -3.14 -0.23 6.42
CA PHE A 29 -1.83 0.31 6.11
C PHE A 29 -1.90 1.46 5.10
N LEU A 30 -2.60 1.26 3.98
CA LEU A 30 -2.77 2.25 2.93
C LEU A 30 -3.64 3.45 3.37
N GLY A 31 -4.33 3.34 4.51
CA GLY A 31 -5.22 4.40 5.03
C GLY A 31 -6.51 4.54 4.24
N ILE A 32 -6.96 3.45 3.61
CA ILE A 32 -8.18 3.36 2.81
C ILE A 32 -9.11 2.28 3.37
N THR A 33 -10.32 2.23 2.85
CA THR A 33 -11.27 1.14 3.16
C THR A 33 -11.01 -0.08 2.28
N GLU A 34 -11.45 -1.27 2.73
CA GLU A 34 -11.38 -2.50 1.92
C GLU A 34 -12.12 -2.37 0.59
N LYS A 35 -13.26 -1.66 0.56
CA LYS A 35 -14.00 -1.38 -0.68
C LYS A 35 -13.20 -0.51 -1.66
N GLN A 36 -12.43 0.46 -1.13
CA GLN A 36 -11.53 1.25 -1.96
C GLN A 36 -10.38 0.38 -2.47
N LEU A 37 -9.78 -0.46 -1.62
CA LEU A 37 -8.76 -1.42 -2.02
C LEU A 37 -9.26 -2.37 -3.13
N GLU A 38 -10.47 -2.89 -3.02
CA GLU A 38 -11.13 -3.69 -4.04
C GLU A 38 -11.28 -2.90 -5.34
N SER A 39 -11.78 -1.66 -5.26
CA SER A 39 -11.92 -0.77 -6.42
C SER A 39 -10.58 -0.55 -7.13
N LEU A 40 -9.48 -0.41 -6.37
CA LEU A 40 -8.13 -0.27 -6.90
C LEU A 40 -7.64 -1.52 -7.65
N ARG A 41 -8.01 -2.72 -7.19
CA ARG A 41 -7.70 -3.98 -7.87
C ARG A 41 -8.44 -4.12 -9.20
N TYR A 42 -9.66 -3.62 -9.27
CA TYR A 42 -10.50 -3.65 -10.49
C TYR A 42 -10.32 -2.43 -11.40
N GLY A 43 -9.29 -1.63 -11.17
CA GLY A 43 -8.87 -0.58 -12.11
C GLY A 43 -9.42 0.81 -11.83
N ALA A 44 -10.00 1.07 -10.65
CA ALA A 44 -10.23 2.44 -10.21
C ALA A 44 -8.86 3.14 -10.06
N GLY A 45 -8.71 4.30 -10.70
CA GLY A 45 -7.48 5.08 -10.61
C GLY A 45 -7.26 5.62 -9.20
N LEU A 46 -6.00 5.63 -8.75
CA LEU A 46 -5.59 6.42 -7.59
C LEU A 46 -5.40 7.87 -8.03
N ASP A 47 -5.86 8.81 -7.22
CA ASP A 47 -5.35 10.18 -7.31
C ASP A 47 -3.86 10.21 -6.92
N ILE A 48 -3.09 11.11 -7.52
CA ILE A 48 -1.65 11.26 -7.29
C ILE A 48 -1.36 11.53 -5.81
N LEU A 49 -2.23 12.26 -5.12
CA LEU A 49 -2.11 12.52 -3.69
C LEU A 49 -2.28 11.24 -2.86
N GLN A 50 -3.19 10.35 -3.25
CA GLN A 50 -3.37 9.06 -2.58
C GLN A 50 -2.18 8.14 -2.82
N ALA A 51 -1.66 8.10 -4.05
CA ALA A 51 -0.44 7.36 -4.36
C ALA A 51 0.78 7.86 -3.57
N ALA A 52 0.93 9.19 -3.42
CA ALA A 52 2.00 9.79 -2.62
C ALA A 52 1.90 9.42 -1.13
N GLU A 53 0.69 9.40 -0.57
CA GLU A 53 0.47 9.03 0.83
C GLU A 53 0.80 7.55 1.08
N ILE A 54 0.44 6.66 0.14
CA ILE A 54 0.83 5.24 0.18
C ILE A 54 2.34 5.08 0.19
N VAL A 55 3.06 5.79 -0.68
CA VAL A 55 4.53 5.75 -0.74
C VAL A 55 5.14 6.26 0.56
N LYS A 56 4.63 7.36 1.12
CA LYS A 56 5.10 7.92 2.40
C LYS A 56 4.94 6.93 3.56
N ARG A 57 3.82 6.20 3.61
CA ARG A 57 3.59 5.16 4.62
C ARG A 57 4.52 3.97 4.44
N ARG A 58 4.78 3.56 3.20
CA ARG A 58 5.79 2.55 2.87
C ARG A 58 7.18 2.95 3.37
N GLU A 59 7.64 4.17 3.08
CA GLU A 59 8.94 4.65 3.56
C GLU A 59 9.02 4.71 5.09
N ALA A 60 7.95 5.16 5.76
CA ALA A 60 7.90 5.19 7.21
C ALA A 60 8.03 3.80 7.83
N HIS A 61 7.39 2.78 7.22
CA HIS A 61 7.51 1.39 7.68
C HIS A 61 8.92 0.82 7.49
N ILE A 62 9.56 1.07 6.35
CA ILE A 62 10.95 0.64 6.10
C ILE A 62 11.89 1.29 7.13
N ARG A 63 11.77 2.61 7.35
CA ARG A 63 12.57 3.32 8.36
C ARG A 63 12.32 2.80 9.77
N ALA A 64 11.07 2.46 10.11
CA ALA A 64 10.75 1.88 11.41
C ALA A 64 11.41 0.50 11.59
N ALA A 65 11.45 -0.34 10.55
CA ALA A 65 12.15 -1.63 10.58
C ALA A 65 13.67 -1.44 10.75
N GLU A 66 14.28 -0.48 10.04
CA GLU A 66 15.69 -0.12 10.16
C GLU A 66 16.05 0.37 11.57
N LEU A 67 15.19 1.21 12.18
CA LEU A 67 15.38 1.70 13.55
C LEU A 67 15.39 0.58 14.60
N LEU A 68 14.67 -0.51 14.35
CA LEU A 68 14.57 -1.65 15.26
C LEU A 68 15.69 -2.69 15.08
N ASN A 69 16.64 -2.47 14.15
CA ASN A 69 17.70 -3.41 13.79
C ASN A 69 17.19 -4.85 13.58
N ARG A 70 16.00 -4.97 12.99
CA ARG A 70 15.36 -6.23 12.65
C ARG A 70 15.21 -6.25 11.12
N PRO A 71 15.75 -7.24 10.40
CA PRO A 71 15.46 -7.35 8.98
C PRO A 71 13.95 -7.50 8.83
N ALA A 72 13.35 -6.71 7.93
CA ALA A 72 11.95 -6.88 7.56
C ALA A 72 11.77 -8.35 7.15
N ALA A 73 10.93 -9.07 7.92
CA ALA A 73 10.65 -10.49 7.74
C ALA A 73 9.48 -10.66 6.79
#